data_AF-A0A7J0FM09-F1
#
_entry.id   AF-A0A7J0FM09-F1
#
_cell.length_a   1.000
_cell.length_b   1.000
_cell.length_c   1.000
_cell.angle_alpha   90.00
_cell.angle_beta   90.00
_cell.angle_gamma   90.00
#
_symmetry.space_group_name_H-M   'P 1'
#
loop_
_entity.id
_entity.type
_entity.pdbx_description
1 polymer ?
#
loop_
_entity_poly.entity_id
_entity_poly.type
_entity_poly.pdbx_seq_one_letter_code
_entity_poly.pdbx_strand_id
1 'polypeptide(L)'
;MVVTMKPTLVFCILICLLVPSLALLSSSFSSSPCSDFVFPNDKAFASCTDLPTLNSFLHWTHKPLSRTLEIAYRHTGITSPKWVAWGINPTSPRMVGTQAIVAYQKPDGTMTVYTSPVNGYRTQLHEGELSFPVSDLSASFSNDEIIVFATLEVPDNTFALNHVWQDGPMNGNSLGMHDLSGSHLQSMGTLNLTSGQALASHGGDSNTVLKISHGVLNTVSWGIMMPLGFMAARYLKAVGPSTDPLWFYLHIALQLPGYIIGMAGVQLASSSSYTNLPASINLATWALGSYSFALDCFRYQDMHSIISALIFRPAKDHKYRYIWNRFHHGIGYTVLLLGFANIWIGFSILKPAMGWVIAYGVYLRGYLAFLCCARGLEEVDKRWKNGCRTGSHYIRQRSG
;
A
#
# COMPACT_ATOMS: atom_id res chain seq x y z
N MET A 1 23.24 21.16 -35.31
CA MET A 1 23.51 21.55 -33.91
C MET A 1 22.57 20.72 -33.03
N VAL A 2 22.98 19.49 -32.67
CA VAL A 2 22.20 18.67 -31.73
C VAL A 2 22.53 19.21 -30.35
N VAL A 3 21.55 19.80 -29.67
CA VAL A 3 21.71 20.25 -28.29
C VAL A 3 21.98 19.01 -27.45
N THR A 4 23.26 18.74 -27.17
CA THR A 4 23.67 17.68 -26.25
C THR A 4 23.26 18.11 -24.85
N MET A 5 22.04 17.74 -24.44
CA MET A 5 21.65 17.86 -23.03
C MET A 5 22.69 17.11 -22.19
N LYS A 6 23.28 17.79 -21.19
CA LYS A 6 24.26 17.17 -20.31
C LYS A 6 23.62 15.92 -19.67
N PRO A 7 24.26 14.75 -19.68
CA PRO A 7 23.68 13.51 -19.15
C PRO A 7 23.31 13.59 -17.66
N THR A 8 23.94 14.49 -16.90
CA THR A 8 23.54 14.88 -15.54
C THR A 8 22.16 15.54 -15.48
N LEU A 9 21.82 16.39 -16.47
CA LEU A 9 20.51 17.03 -16.58
C LEU A 9 19.41 16.00 -16.92
N VAL A 10 19.70 15.02 -17.77
CA VAL A 10 18.77 13.92 -18.10
C VAL A 10 18.54 13.03 -16.87
N PHE A 11 19.58 12.70 -16.11
CA PHE A 11 19.48 11.93 -14.87
C PHE A 11 18.68 12.67 -13.77
N CYS A 12 18.91 13.97 -13.59
CA CYS A 12 18.15 14.81 -12.64
C CYS A 12 16.67 14.97 -13.07
N ILE A 13 16.40 15.21 -14.36
CA ILE A 13 15.03 15.28 -14.89
C ILE A 13 14.32 13.93 -14.70
N LEU A 14 15.00 12.79 -14.84
CA LEU A 14 14.41 11.46 -14.64
C LEU A 14 14.13 11.12 -13.17
N ILE A 15 15.00 11.50 -12.23
CA ILE A 15 14.69 11.40 -10.79
C ILE A 15 13.47 12.26 -10.46
N CYS A 16 13.39 13.47 -11.02
CA CYS A 16 12.25 14.36 -10.83
C CYS A 16 10.96 13.89 -11.54
N LEU A 17 11.03 13.06 -12.58
CA LEU A 17 9.87 12.47 -13.28
C LEU A 17 9.39 11.14 -12.68
N LEU A 18 10.25 10.41 -11.95
CA LEU A 18 9.90 9.14 -11.30
C LEU A 18 9.31 9.34 -9.89
N VAL A 19 9.55 10.49 -9.25
CA VAL A 19 9.11 10.82 -7.88
C VAL A 19 7.67 11.38 -7.76
N PRO A 20 7.01 12.05 -8.75
CA PRO A 20 5.69 12.63 -8.50
C PRO A 20 4.52 11.63 -8.57
N SER A 21 4.77 10.36 -8.93
CA SER A 21 3.69 9.39 -9.15
C SER A 21 2.96 8.94 -7.87
N LEU A 22 3.44 9.33 -6.69
CA LEU A 22 2.79 9.02 -5.41
C LEU A 22 1.71 10.05 -5.02
N ALA A 23 1.65 11.22 -5.68
CA ALA A 23 0.72 12.30 -5.34
C ALA A 23 -0.56 12.36 -6.20
N LEU A 24 -0.70 11.49 -7.22
CA LEU A 24 -1.79 11.59 -8.22
C LEU A 24 -2.84 10.47 -8.14
N LEU A 25 -2.86 9.65 -7.09
CA LEU A 25 -3.82 8.54 -6.93
C LEU A 25 -4.92 8.82 -5.89
N SER A 26 -5.20 10.08 -5.59
CA SER A 26 -6.40 10.50 -4.86
C SER A 26 -7.55 10.81 -5.83
N SER A 27 -7.84 9.91 -6.77
CA SER A 27 -9.13 9.95 -7.47
C SER A 27 -10.14 9.15 -6.66
N SER A 28 -10.64 9.78 -5.60
CA SER A 28 -11.84 9.33 -4.90
C SER A 28 -13.03 9.49 -5.85
N PHE A 29 -13.88 8.46 -5.94
CA PHE A 29 -15.21 8.65 -6.52
C PHE A 29 -15.90 9.80 -5.78
N SER A 30 -16.37 10.79 -6.51
CA SER A 30 -17.03 11.96 -5.94
C SER A 30 -18.40 11.58 -5.38
N SER A 31 -18.44 11.18 -4.11
CA SER A 31 -19.61 11.42 -3.26
C SER A 31 -19.52 12.83 -2.71
N SER A 32 -20.64 13.55 -2.59
CA SER A 32 -20.66 14.83 -1.88
C SER A 32 -20.10 14.64 -0.46
N PRO A 33 -19.20 15.52 0.02
CA PRO A 33 -18.64 15.41 1.37
C PRO A 33 -19.76 15.45 2.40
N CYS A 34 -19.54 14.82 3.57
CA CYS A 34 -20.57 14.71 4.60
C CYS A 34 -21.22 16.06 4.96
N SER A 35 -20.46 17.15 4.91
CA SER A 35 -20.91 18.52 5.23
C SER A 35 -22.08 19.02 4.39
N ASP A 36 -22.25 18.49 3.18
CA ASP A 36 -23.20 19.01 2.20
C ASP A 36 -24.55 18.28 2.27
N PHE A 37 -24.65 17.25 3.12
CA PHE A 37 -25.85 16.43 3.23
C PHE A 37 -26.88 17.09 4.16
N VAL A 38 -28.08 17.31 3.63
CA VAL A 38 -29.21 17.85 4.40
C VAL A 38 -30.13 16.69 4.77
N PHE A 39 -30.31 16.46 6.06
CA PHE A 39 -31.26 15.45 6.53
C PHE A 39 -32.71 15.93 6.38
N PRO A 40 -33.66 15.00 6.18
CA PRO A 40 -35.08 15.31 6.26
C PRO A 40 -35.46 15.93 7.61
N ASN A 41 -36.49 16.78 7.61
CA ASN A 41 -37.05 17.44 8.81
C ASN A 41 -36.07 18.39 9.53
N ASP A 42 -35.14 19.02 8.80
CA ASP A 42 -34.16 19.97 9.34
C ASP A 42 -33.29 19.41 10.48
N LYS A 43 -33.12 18.09 10.53
CA LYS A 43 -32.25 17.44 11.51
C LYS A 43 -30.80 17.78 11.18
N ALA A 44 -30.06 18.30 12.17
CA ALA A 44 -28.67 18.70 11.99
C ALA A 44 -27.77 18.03 13.03
N PHE A 45 -26.53 17.75 12.64
CA PHE A 45 -25.50 17.19 13.52
C PHE A 45 -24.33 18.16 13.64
N ALA A 46 -23.74 18.23 14.83
CA ALA A 46 -22.64 19.15 15.12
C ALA A 46 -21.33 18.76 14.43
N SER A 47 -21.16 17.47 14.11
CA SER A 47 -19.95 16.94 13.49
C SER A 47 -20.30 15.87 12.47
N CYS A 48 -19.46 15.73 11.46
CA CYS A 48 -19.56 14.66 10.49
C CYS A 48 -18.18 14.21 10.00
N THR A 49 -18.12 13.00 9.48
CA THR A 49 -16.93 12.45 8.84
C THR A 49 -17.33 11.57 7.67
N ASP A 50 -16.55 11.67 6.60
CA ASP A 50 -16.51 10.65 5.57
C ASP A 50 -15.69 9.47 6.13
N LEU A 51 -16.26 8.26 6.12
CA LEU A 51 -15.52 7.08 6.55
C LEU A 51 -14.64 6.60 5.39
N PRO A 52 -13.41 6.14 5.66
CA PRO A 52 -12.42 5.86 4.61
C PRO A 52 -12.81 4.68 3.70
N THR A 53 -13.79 3.88 4.09
CA THR A 53 -14.18 2.63 3.43
C THR A 53 -15.69 2.44 3.41
N LEU A 54 -16.16 1.64 2.45
CA LEU A 54 -17.55 1.20 2.29
C LEU A 54 -18.57 2.30 1.95
N ASN A 55 -18.16 3.43 1.36
CA ASN A 55 -19.06 4.54 0.98
C ASN A 55 -19.99 4.95 2.14
N SER A 56 -19.41 5.00 3.33
CA SER A 56 -20.11 5.24 4.58
C SER A 56 -19.78 6.60 5.16
N PHE A 57 -20.72 7.16 5.91
CA PHE A 57 -20.63 8.48 6.50
C PHE A 57 -21.17 8.42 7.92
N LEU A 58 -20.53 9.12 8.85
CA LEU A 58 -21.03 9.22 10.21
C LEU A 58 -21.25 10.69 10.55
N HIS A 59 -22.43 10.99 11.06
CA HIS A 59 -22.83 12.29 11.59
C HIS A 59 -23.14 12.12 13.05
N TRP A 60 -22.74 13.06 13.90
CA TRP A 60 -23.01 12.96 15.32
C TRP A 60 -23.07 14.31 16.02
N THR A 61 -23.80 14.32 17.14
CA THR A 61 -23.83 15.41 18.11
C THR A 61 -23.62 14.80 19.49
N HIS A 62 -22.50 15.15 20.11
CA HIS A 62 -22.25 14.78 21.50
C HIS A 62 -22.83 15.87 22.42
N LYS A 63 -23.65 15.47 23.38
CA LYS A 63 -24.25 16.35 24.40
C LYS A 63 -23.70 15.94 25.78
N PRO A 64 -22.58 16.55 26.23
CA PRO A 64 -21.91 16.15 27.47
C PRO A 64 -22.82 16.24 28.71
N LEU A 65 -23.71 17.24 28.76
CA LEU A 65 -24.61 17.46 29.90
C LEU A 65 -25.66 16.36 30.07
N SER A 66 -26.19 15.84 28.96
CA SER A 66 -27.17 14.75 28.96
C SER A 66 -26.50 13.37 28.82
N ARG A 67 -25.18 13.32 28.65
CA ARG A 67 -24.40 12.09 28.42
C ARG A 67 -24.90 11.31 27.21
N THR A 68 -25.39 12.02 26.20
CA THR A 68 -25.95 11.41 24.99
C THR A 68 -25.10 11.69 23.78
N LEU A 69 -24.99 10.70 22.91
CA LEU A 69 -24.42 10.78 21.59
C LEU A 69 -25.52 10.47 20.57
N GLU A 70 -25.97 11.51 19.88
CA GLU A 70 -26.91 11.35 18.77
C GLU A 70 -26.10 11.06 17.51
N ILE A 71 -26.49 10.04 16.76
CA ILE A 71 -25.81 9.66 15.51
C ILE A 71 -26.77 9.57 14.32
N ALA A 72 -26.21 9.78 13.14
CA ALA A 72 -26.73 9.24 11.89
C ALA A 72 -25.60 8.56 11.11
N TYR A 73 -25.73 7.25 10.93
CA TYR A 73 -24.85 6.47 10.08
C TYR A 73 -25.49 6.31 8.69
N ARG A 74 -24.79 6.75 7.66
CA ARG A 74 -25.20 6.72 6.27
C ARG A 74 -24.35 5.72 5.50
N HIS A 75 -24.99 4.90 4.67
CA HIS A 75 -24.31 3.98 3.76
C HIS A 75 -24.95 4.06 2.38
N THR A 76 -24.16 4.44 1.38
CA THR A 76 -24.62 4.76 0.02
C THR A 76 -24.23 3.69 -1.01
N GLY A 77 -24.83 3.76 -2.20
CA GLY A 77 -24.46 2.88 -3.31
C GLY A 77 -25.00 1.46 -3.14
N ILE A 78 -26.19 1.35 -2.57
CA ILE A 78 -26.86 0.08 -2.30
C ILE A 78 -27.61 -0.38 -3.55
N THR A 79 -26.93 -1.14 -4.41
CA THR A 79 -27.51 -1.64 -5.66
C THR A 79 -28.12 -3.05 -5.56
N SER A 80 -27.99 -3.69 -4.41
CA SER A 80 -28.48 -5.05 -4.14
C SER A 80 -28.87 -5.20 -2.66
N PRO A 81 -29.77 -6.13 -2.29
CA PRO A 81 -30.16 -6.35 -0.90
C PRO A 81 -28.95 -6.61 0.00
N LYS A 82 -28.78 -5.77 1.02
CA LYS A 82 -27.69 -5.84 1.98
C LYS A 82 -28.14 -5.38 3.34
N TRP A 83 -27.46 -5.86 4.37
CA TRP A 83 -27.51 -5.29 5.71
C TRP A 83 -26.35 -4.33 5.89
N VAL A 84 -26.55 -3.33 6.74
CA VAL A 84 -25.52 -2.39 7.18
C VAL A 84 -25.48 -2.38 8.69
N ALA A 85 -24.30 -2.15 9.25
CA ALA A 85 -24.12 -2.05 10.68
C ALA A 85 -23.09 -0.98 11.03
N TRP A 86 -23.35 -0.29 12.14
CA TRP A 86 -22.39 0.58 12.82
C TRP A 86 -22.43 0.26 14.30
N GLY A 87 -21.28 0.24 14.96
CA GLY A 87 -21.22 -0.11 16.38
C GLY A 87 -20.03 0.47 17.10
N ILE A 88 -20.14 0.50 18.43
CA ILE A 88 -19.07 0.91 19.34
C ILE A 88 -18.42 -0.34 19.92
N ASN A 89 -17.09 -0.39 19.97
CA ASN A 89 -16.37 -1.39 20.74
C ASN A 89 -15.71 -0.72 21.96
N PRO A 90 -16.23 -0.94 23.18
CA PRO A 90 -15.69 -0.28 24.38
C PRO A 90 -14.25 -0.64 24.71
N THR A 91 -13.74 -1.75 24.17
CA THR A 91 -12.43 -2.31 24.56
C THR A 91 -11.33 -2.02 23.55
N SER A 92 -11.61 -2.09 22.25
CA SER A 92 -10.59 -1.95 21.20
C SER A 92 -11.22 -1.77 19.81
N PRO A 93 -10.53 -1.13 18.84
CA PRO A 93 -11.03 -0.99 17.48
C PRO A 93 -10.92 -2.32 16.72
N ARG A 94 -11.86 -3.26 16.95
CA ARG A 94 -11.95 -4.55 16.25
C ARG A 94 -13.38 -5.08 16.25
N MET A 95 -13.68 -6.06 15.40
CA MET A 95 -15.01 -6.67 15.29
C MET A 95 -15.50 -7.29 16.62
N VAL A 96 -14.68 -8.16 17.25
CA VAL A 96 -15.10 -8.89 18.45
C VAL A 96 -15.17 -7.96 19.66
N GLY A 97 -16.32 -7.96 20.33
CA GLY A 97 -16.68 -7.03 21.41
C GLY A 97 -17.42 -5.78 20.93
N THR A 98 -17.73 -5.68 19.63
CA THR A 98 -18.53 -4.58 19.10
C THR A 98 -19.97 -4.71 19.53
N GLN A 99 -20.56 -3.59 19.91
CA GLN A 99 -21.96 -3.43 20.26
C GLN A 99 -22.61 -2.65 19.14
N ALA A 100 -23.28 -3.37 18.25
CA ALA A 100 -23.67 -2.89 16.95
C ALA A 100 -25.15 -2.49 16.90
N ILE A 101 -25.44 -1.55 16.02
CA ILE A 101 -26.76 -1.26 15.50
C ILE A 101 -26.78 -1.80 14.08
N VAL A 102 -27.75 -2.65 13.77
CA VAL A 102 -27.89 -3.33 12.50
C VAL A 102 -29.17 -2.85 11.83
N ALA A 103 -29.11 -2.57 10.53
CA ALA A 103 -30.26 -2.20 9.73
C ALA A 103 -30.26 -2.87 8.36
N TYR A 104 -31.46 -3.22 7.88
CA TYR A 104 -31.68 -3.72 6.53
C TYR A 104 -33.15 -3.53 6.12
N GLN A 105 -33.39 -3.55 4.81
CA GLN A 105 -34.74 -3.57 4.26
C GLN A 105 -35.21 -5.02 4.06
N LYS A 106 -36.41 -5.36 4.53
CA LYS A 106 -37.07 -6.64 4.27
C LYS A 106 -37.58 -6.68 2.82
N PRO A 107 -37.85 -7.87 2.26
CA PRO A 107 -38.43 -8.03 0.92
C PRO A 107 -39.78 -7.33 0.71
N ASP A 108 -40.53 -7.07 1.79
CA ASP A 108 -41.80 -6.32 1.77
C ASP A 108 -41.59 -4.78 1.71
N GLY A 109 -40.34 -4.32 1.68
CA GLY A 109 -39.96 -2.91 1.65
C GLY A 109 -39.84 -2.24 3.02
N THR A 110 -40.20 -2.94 4.11
CA THR A 110 -40.12 -2.38 5.46
C THR A 110 -38.68 -2.34 5.98
N MET A 111 -38.32 -1.27 6.68
CA MET A 111 -37.01 -1.16 7.33
C MET A 111 -37.01 -1.87 8.68
N THR A 112 -35.95 -2.64 8.90
CA THR A 112 -35.63 -3.26 10.19
C THR A 112 -34.41 -2.58 10.78
N VAL A 113 -34.46 -2.28 12.07
CA VAL A 113 -33.32 -1.75 12.83
C VAL A 113 -33.37 -2.30 14.25
N TYR A 114 -32.24 -2.76 14.76
CA TYR A 114 -32.13 -3.30 16.12
C TYR A 114 -30.67 -3.27 16.59
N THR A 115 -30.46 -3.54 17.88
CA THR A 115 -29.12 -3.68 18.49
C THR A 115 -28.65 -5.12 18.51
N SER A 116 -27.34 -5.35 18.37
CA SER A 116 -26.74 -6.67 18.35
C SER A 116 -25.35 -6.69 19.00
N PRO A 117 -25.12 -7.49 20.06
CA PRO A 117 -23.79 -7.69 20.62
C PRO A 117 -22.98 -8.69 19.78
N VAL A 118 -21.80 -8.28 19.31
CA VAL A 118 -20.90 -9.06 18.46
C VAL A 118 -19.77 -9.68 19.28
N ASN A 119 -20.04 -10.85 19.84
CA ASN A 119 -19.10 -11.52 20.75
C ASN A 119 -18.10 -12.48 20.06
N GLY A 120 -18.17 -12.63 18.74
CA GLY A 120 -17.27 -13.51 17.99
C GLY A 120 -17.41 -13.39 16.48
N TYR A 121 -16.46 -14.02 15.76
CA TYR A 121 -16.40 -13.98 14.30
C TYR A 121 -17.52 -14.76 13.59
N ARG A 122 -18.22 -15.66 14.28
CA ARG A 122 -19.35 -16.45 13.76
C ARG A 122 -20.70 -15.88 14.21
N THR A 123 -20.80 -14.56 14.33
CA THR A 123 -22.06 -13.90 14.67
C THR A 123 -23.08 -14.06 13.55
N GLN A 124 -24.36 -14.19 13.91
CA GLN A 124 -25.49 -14.07 12.99
C GLN A 124 -26.18 -12.70 13.11
N LEU A 125 -25.58 -11.77 13.86
CA LEU A 125 -26.14 -10.47 14.18
C LEU A 125 -27.56 -10.57 14.76
N HIS A 126 -27.74 -11.48 15.71
CA HIS A 126 -29.02 -11.61 16.43
C HIS A 126 -29.29 -10.37 17.27
N GLU A 127 -30.56 -10.01 17.36
CA GLU A 127 -31.02 -8.95 18.24
C GLU A 127 -30.67 -9.26 19.69
N GLY A 128 -30.16 -8.26 20.40
CA GLY A 128 -29.76 -8.38 21.79
C GLY A 128 -29.42 -7.03 22.42
N GLU A 129 -29.39 -7.03 23.74
CA GLU A 129 -29.12 -5.82 24.54
C GLU A 129 -27.64 -5.43 24.48
N LEU A 130 -27.39 -4.12 24.55
CA LEU A 130 -26.07 -3.53 24.66
C LEU A 130 -25.79 -3.14 26.13
N SER A 131 -24.52 -3.03 26.49
CA SER A 131 -24.05 -2.60 27.80
C SER A 131 -24.31 -1.11 28.08
N PHE A 132 -24.80 -0.36 27.09
CA PHE A 132 -25.21 1.03 27.21
C PHE A 132 -26.60 1.21 26.59
N PRO A 133 -27.46 2.05 27.19
CA PRO A 133 -28.77 2.36 26.64
C PRO A 133 -28.72 2.94 25.22
N VAL A 134 -29.65 2.51 24.38
CA VAL A 134 -29.89 3.06 23.03
C VAL A 134 -31.37 3.42 22.91
N SER A 135 -31.64 4.65 22.48
CA SER A 135 -32.99 5.16 22.21
C SER A 135 -33.08 5.75 20.81
N ASP A 136 -34.29 6.17 20.41
CA ASP A 136 -34.59 6.84 19.14
C ASP A 136 -34.09 6.08 17.90
N LEU A 137 -34.09 4.75 18.02
CA LEU A 137 -33.59 3.86 17.00
C LEU A 137 -34.54 3.85 15.79
N SER A 138 -34.04 4.26 14.64
CA SER A 138 -34.81 4.25 13.39
C SER A 138 -33.89 4.07 12.19
N ALA A 139 -34.43 3.53 11.10
CA ALA A 139 -33.71 3.42 9.84
C ALA A 139 -34.63 3.74 8.67
N SER A 140 -34.04 4.31 7.62
CA SER A 140 -34.73 4.62 6.37
C SER A 140 -33.91 4.11 5.19
N PHE A 141 -34.60 3.73 4.11
CA PHE A 141 -33.99 3.40 2.84
C PHE A 141 -34.63 4.24 1.74
N SER A 142 -33.82 5.02 1.05
CA SER A 142 -34.24 5.89 -0.06
C SER A 142 -33.04 6.22 -0.91
N ASN A 143 -33.21 6.36 -2.23
CA ASN A 143 -32.13 6.74 -3.16
C ASN A 143 -30.88 5.83 -3.05
N ASP A 144 -31.08 4.51 -2.96
CA ASP A 144 -30.00 3.53 -2.83
C ASP A 144 -29.07 3.79 -1.62
N GLU A 145 -29.63 4.34 -0.54
CA GLU A 145 -28.93 4.67 0.69
C GLU A 145 -29.74 4.22 1.90
N ILE A 146 -29.05 3.58 2.87
CA ILE A 146 -29.60 3.34 4.21
C ILE A 146 -29.05 4.41 5.15
N ILE A 147 -29.96 5.02 5.91
CA ILE A 147 -29.63 5.94 7.02
C ILE A 147 -30.15 5.34 8.30
N VAL A 148 -29.25 5.16 9.28
CA VAL A 148 -29.55 4.67 10.62
C VAL A 148 -29.40 5.81 11.62
N PHE A 149 -30.44 6.07 12.41
CA PHE A 149 -30.42 7.03 13.50
C PHE A 149 -30.49 6.31 14.84
N ALA A 150 -29.74 6.81 15.81
CA ALA A 150 -29.81 6.34 17.19
C ALA A 150 -29.31 7.42 18.16
N THR A 151 -29.75 7.34 19.40
CA THR A 151 -29.23 8.09 20.54
C THR A 151 -28.61 7.09 21.51
N LEU A 152 -27.32 7.24 21.81
CA LEU A 152 -26.59 6.34 22.72
C LEU A 152 -26.27 7.07 24.01
N GLU A 153 -26.35 6.41 25.16
CA GLU A 153 -25.80 6.94 26.41
C GLU A 153 -24.29 6.62 26.50
N VAL A 154 -23.48 7.63 26.74
CA VAL A 154 -22.01 7.52 26.80
C VAL A 154 -21.55 7.84 28.22
N PRO A 155 -20.67 7.02 28.84
CA PRO A 155 -20.19 7.27 30.19
C PRO A 155 -19.50 8.63 30.35
N ASP A 156 -19.54 9.17 31.57
CA ASP A 156 -18.84 10.41 31.92
C ASP A 156 -17.33 10.33 31.62
N ASN A 157 -16.76 11.44 31.18
CA ASN A 157 -15.35 11.57 30.81
C ASN A 157 -14.91 10.67 29.63
N THR A 158 -15.85 10.27 28.77
CA THR A 158 -15.49 9.61 27.51
C THR A 158 -15.06 10.66 26.48
N PHE A 159 -13.76 10.72 26.22
CA PHE A 159 -13.18 11.62 25.21
C PHE A 159 -13.10 10.96 23.83
N ALA A 160 -13.05 9.63 23.78
CA ALA A 160 -12.93 8.88 22.55
C ALA A 160 -13.70 7.55 22.60
N LEU A 161 -14.24 7.13 21.46
CA LEU A 161 -14.95 5.87 21.28
C LEU A 161 -14.35 5.09 20.12
N ASN A 162 -14.08 3.80 20.29
CA ASN A 162 -13.77 2.97 19.13
C ASN A 162 -15.07 2.59 18.42
N HIS A 163 -15.12 2.77 17.12
CA HIS A 163 -16.26 2.37 16.31
C HIS A 163 -15.85 1.41 15.19
N VAL A 164 -16.82 0.68 14.67
CA VAL A 164 -16.69 -0.27 13.57
C VAL A 164 -17.92 -0.12 12.70
N TRP A 165 -17.76 -0.23 11.38
CA TRP A 165 -18.86 -0.25 10.44
C TRP A 165 -18.70 -1.39 9.44
N GLN A 166 -19.81 -1.93 8.95
CA GLN A 166 -19.84 -3.02 7.99
C GLN A 166 -21.08 -2.97 7.12
N ASP A 167 -21.00 -3.62 5.96
CA ASP A 167 -22.14 -4.07 5.19
C ASP A 167 -21.94 -5.52 4.74
N GLY A 168 -23.03 -6.21 4.41
CA GLY A 168 -22.97 -7.59 3.94
C GLY A 168 -24.21 -8.02 3.17
N PRO A 169 -24.12 -9.12 2.40
CA PRO A 169 -25.18 -9.55 1.52
C PRO A 169 -26.38 -10.08 2.31
N MET A 170 -27.58 -9.95 1.74
CA MET A 170 -28.81 -10.55 2.27
C MET A 170 -29.33 -11.65 1.35
N ASN A 171 -29.91 -12.69 1.94
CA ASN A 171 -30.73 -13.67 1.23
C ASN A 171 -32.11 -13.77 1.91
N GLY A 172 -33.11 -13.11 1.32
CA GLY A 172 -34.40 -12.89 1.97
C GLY A 172 -34.21 -12.09 3.27
N ASN A 173 -34.54 -12.70 4.41
CA ASN A 173 -34.35 -12.10 5.74
C ASN A 173 -33.07 -12.60 6.45
N SER A 174 -32.22 -13.38 5.77
CA SER A 174 -30.99 -13.90 6.35
C SER A 174 -29.80 -12.99 6.04
N LEU A 175 -29.06 -12.62 7.09
CA LEU A 175 -27.86 -11.78 7.02
C LEU A 175 -26.65 -12.67 6.71
N GLY A 176 -26.05 -12.47 5.54
CA GLY A 176 -24.85 -13.16 5.11
C GLY A 176 -23.57 -12.56 5.72
N MET A 177 -22.48 -13.32 5.68
CA MET A 177 -21.17 -12.85 6.13
C MET A 177 -20.66 -11.72 5.22
N HIS A 178 -20.13 -10.64 5.82
CA HIS A 178 -19.44 -9.58 5.08
C HIS A 178 -18.10 -10.09 4.50
N ASP A 179 -17.51 -9.38 3.53
CA ASP A 179 -16.20 -9.77 2.97
C ASP A 179 -15.13 -9.76 4.07
N LEU A 180 -14.19 -10.70 4.01
CA LEU A 180 -13.12 -10.88 4.99
C LEU A 180 -11.81 -10.25 4.51
N SER A 181 -11.88 -9.29 3.58
CA SER A 181 -10.72 -8.68 2.95
C SER A 181 -10.90 -7.19 2.65
N GLY A 182 -9.79 -6.53 2.29
CA GLY A 182 -9.79 -5.16 1.78
C GLY A 182 -10.47 -4.16 2.72
N SER A 183 -11.40 -3.37 2.16
CA SER A 183 -12.14 -2.31 2.85
C SER A 183 -12.87 -2.79 4.09
N HIS A 184 -13.38 -4.02 4.13
CA HIS A 184 -14.09 -4.56 5.28
C HIS A 184 -13.15 -4.75 6.49
N LEU A 185 -11.91 -5.19 6.29
CA LEU A 185 -10.93 -5.29 7.37
C LEU A 185 -10.40 -3.93 7.85
N GLN A 186 -10.67 -2.86 7.11
CA GLN A 186 -10.25 -1.49 7.43
C GLN A 186 -11.39 -0.65 8.02
N SER A 187 -12.60 -1.20 8.13
CA SER A 187 -13.81 -0.45 8.51
C SER A 187 -13.95 -0.32 10.03
N MET A 188 -12.95 0.31 10.65
CA MET A 188 -12.87 0.59 12.07
C MET A 188 -12.11 1.90 12.32
N GLY A 189 -12.35 2.51 13.48
CA GLY A 189 -11.80 3.82 13.78
C GLY A 189 -11.99 4.25 15.23
N THR A 190 -11.53 5.45 15.54
CA THR A 190 -11.73 6.07 16.85
C THR A 190 -12.35 7.46 16.65
N LEU A 191 -13.51 7.67 17.26
CA LEU A 191 -14.24 8.92 17.28
C LEU A 191 -13.79 9.77 18.47
N ASN A 192 -13.26 10.96 18.26
CA ASN A 192 -12.97 11.91 19.33
C ASN A 192 -14.21 12.80 19.56
N LEU A 193 -14.83 12.65 20.72
CA LEU A 193 -16.07 13.33 21.08
C LEU A 193 -15.86 14.81 21.49
N THR A 194 -14.62 15.22 21.72
CA THR A 194 -14.27 16.60 22.11
C THR A 194 -13.89 17.46 20.91
N SER A 195 -13.08 16.91 20.00
CA SER A 195 -12.68 17.62 18.78
C SER A 195 -13.70 17.52 17.64
N GLY A 196 -14.68 16.60 17.75
CA GLY A 196 -15.61 16.33 16.67
C GLY A 196 -14.92 15.73 15.44
N GLN A 197 -13.76 15.10 15.62
CA GLN A 197 -13.02 14.44 14.55
C GLN A 197 -13.07 12.92 14.71
N ALA A 198 -13.26 12.21 13.61
CA ALA A 198 -13.01 10.78 13.55
C ALA A 198 -11.59 10.54 13.01
N LEU A 199 -10.81 9.74 13.73
CA LEU A 199 -9.52 9.27 13.28
C LEU A 199 -9.70 7.85 12.75
N ALA A 200 -9.31 7.64 11.49
CA ALA A 200 -9.17 6.30 10.94
C ALA A 200 -8.08 5.56 11.74
N SER A 201 -8.51 4.77 12.71
CA SER A 201 -7.64 3.83 13.40
C SER A 201 -7.41 2.68 12.43
N HIS A 202 -6.21 2.62 11.87
CA HIS A 202 -5.77 1.44 11.14
C HIS A 202 -5.58 0.35 12.19
N GLY A 203 -6.69 -0.28 12.62
CA GLY A 203 -6.70 -1.42 13.52
C GLY A 203 -6.15 -2.64 12.80
N GLY A 204 -4.90 -2.54 12.35
CA GLY A 204 -4.10 -3.70 12.07
C GLY A 204 -3.81 -4.35 13.41
N ASP A 205 -4.23 -5.61 13.56
CA ASP A 205 -3.43 -6.58 14.31
C ASP A 205 -1.94 -6.23 14.13
N SER A 206 -1.13 -6.28 15.19
CA SER A 206 0.30 -5.94 15.11
C SER A 206 0.98 -6.69 13.95
N ASN A 207 0.50 -7.90 13.66
CA ASN A 207 0.86 -8.70 12.50
C ASN A 207 0.56 -8.01 11.14
N THR A 208 -0.60 -7.37 10.99
CA THR A 208 -0.98 -6.61 9.79
C THR A 208 -0.11 -5.38 9.59
N VAL A 209 0.18 -4.63 10.66
CA VAL A 209 1.09 -3.48 10.60
C VAL A 209 2.50 -3.93 10.19
N LEU A 210 2.98 -5.05 10.73
CA LEU A 210 4.28 -5.63 10.37
C LEU A 210 4.32 -6.09 8.90
N LYS A 211 3.25 -6.72 8.40
CA LYS A 211 3.13 -7.13 6.99
C LYS A 211 3.13 -5.96 6.03
N ILE A 212 2.38 -4.89 6.34
CA ILE A 212 2.36 -3.66 5.54
C ILE A 212 3.75 -3.02 5.54
N SER A 213 4.36 -2.89 6.73
CA SER A 213 5.70 -2.31 6.88
C SER A 213 6.75 -3.12 6.11
N HIS A 214 6.73 -4.45 6.20
CA HIS A 214 7.56 -5.34 5.40
C HIS A 214 7.41 -5.07 3.89
N GLY A 215 6.16 -5.00 3.40
CA GLY A 215 5.88 -4.74 1.99
C GLY A 215 6.39 -3.39 1.50
N VAL A 216 6.19 -2.33 2.29
CA VAL A 216 6.66 -0.97 1.95
C VAL A 216 8.20 -0.91 1.95
N LEU A 217 8.85 -1.39 3.01
CA LEU A 217 10.32 -1.36 3.14
C LEU A 217 10.99 -2.12 1.98
N ASN A 218 10.48 -3.30 1.63
CA ASN A 218 11.03 -4.10 0.54
C ASN A 218 10.74 -3.52 -0.86
N THR A 219 9.60 -2.85 -1.05
CA THR A 219 9.30 -2.15 -2.32
C THR A 219 10.24 -0.97 -2.53
N VAL A 220 10.46 -0.15 -1.49
CA VAL A 220 11.39 1.00 -1.55
C VAL A 220 12.82 0.52 -1.75
N SER A 221 13.25 -0.50 -1.01
CA SER A 221 14.59 -1.07 -1.11
C SER A 221 14.84 -1.75 -2.45
N TRP A 222 14.27 -2.94 -2.66
CA TRP A 222 14.59 -3.83 -3.79
C TRP A 222 13.93 -3.38 -5.08
N GLY A 223 12.77 -2.71 -4.98
CA GLY A 223 11.98 -2.28 -6.12
C GLY A 223 12.36 -0.92 -6.66
N ILE A 224 13.02 -0.05 -5.88
CA ILE A 224 13.32 1.33 -6.29
C ILE A 224 14.79 1.68 -6.08
N MET A 225 15.29 1.66 -4.85
CA MET A 225 16.66 2.13 -4.55
C MET A 225 17.74 1.27 -5.22
N MET A 226 17.63 -0.06 -5.13
CA MET A 226 18.60 -0.98 -5.73
C MET A 226 18.62 -0.87 -7.28
N PRO A 227 17.47 -0.84 -7.98
CA PRO A 227 17.41 -0.53 -9.41
C PRO A 227 18.03 0.82 -9.76
N LEU A 228 17.74 1.89 -9.02
CA LEU A 228 18.33 3.21 -9.27
C LEU A 228 19.86 3.22 -9.08
N GLY A 229 20.37 2.53 -8.06
CA GLY A 229 21.80 2.36 -7.88
C GLY A 229 22.45 1.61 -9.04
N PHE A 230 21.77 0.59 -9.60
CA PHE A 230 22.20 -0.08 -10.83
C PHE A 230 22.26 0.89 -12.02
N MET A 231 21.25 1.77 -12.18
CA MET A 231 21.23 2.78 -13.23
C MET A 231 22.41 3.75 -13.12
N ALA A 232 22.71 4.22 -11.91
CA ALA A 232 23.84 5.11 -11.66
C ALA A 232 25.17 4.44 -12.09
N ALA A 233 25.41 3.20 -11.68
CA ALA A 233 26.63 2.49 -12.06
C ALA A 233 26.74 2.13 -13.54
N ARG A 234 25.61 1.91 -14.23
CA ARG A 234 25.61 1.58 -15.65
C ARG A 234 25.76 2.81 -16.53
N TYR A 235 24.92 3.81 -16.34
CA TYR A 235 24.79 4.93 -17.28
C TYR A 235 25.69 6.11 -16.92
N LEU A 236 25.85 6.47 -15.64
CA LEU A 236 26.77 7.56 -15.29
C LEU A 236 28.23 7.15 -15.49
N LYS A 237 28.57 5.88 -15.23
CA LYS A 237 29.92 5.34 -15.52
C LYS A 237 30.24 5.37 -17.02
N ALA A 238 29.25 5.19 -17.89
CA ALA A 238 29.44 5.22 -19.34
C ALA A 238 29.78 6.62 -19.88
N VAL A 239 29.52 7.69 -19.12
CA VAL A 239 29.87 9.07 -19.48
C VAL A 239 31.39 9.30 -19.44
N GLY A 240 32.16 8.47 -18.74
CA GLY A 240 33.62 8.50 -18.74
C GLY A 240 34.23 9.27 -17.56
N PRO A 241 35.47 9.78 -17.67
CA PRO A 241 36.22 10.35 -16.54
C PRO A 241 35.52 11.53 -15.85
N SER A 242 34.67 12.26 -16.56
CA SER A 242 33.93 13.42 -16.04
C SER A 242 32.92 13.09 -14.94
N THR A 243 32.56 11.82 -14.77
CA THR A 243 31.65 11.33 -13.73
C THR A 243 32.34 10.38 -12.76
N ASP A 244 33.66 10.16 -12.88
CA ASP A 244 34.47 9.47 -11.86
C ASP A 244 34.90 10.51 -10.80
N PRO A 245 34.67 10.30 -9.49
CA PRO A 245 34.08 9.14 -8.82
C PRO A 245 32.56 9.24 -8.55
N LEU A 246 31.86 10.24 -9.08
CA LEU A 246 30.43 10.50 -8.80
C LEU A 246 29.52 9.28 -9.03
N TRP A 247 29.67 8.56 -10.15
CA TRP A 247 28.86 7.37 -10.43
C TRP A 247 29.01 6.30 -9.32
N PHE A 248 30.21 6.19 -8.76
CA PHE A 248 30.56 5.20 -7.74
C PHE A 248 29.96 5.59 -6.40
N TYR A 249 30.05 6.86 -6.01
CA TYR A 249 29.42 7.34 -4.78
C TYR A 249 27.90 7.29 -4.86
N LEU A 250 27.29 7.68 -5.97
CA LEU A 250 25.83 7.56 -6.15
C LEU A 250 25.36 6.09 -6.14
N HIS A 251 26.12 5.19 -6.76
CA HIS A 251 25.84 3.76 -6.68
C HIS A 251 25.84 3.27 -5.23
N ILE A 252 26.90 3.57 -4.46
CA ILE A 252 27.00 3.15 -3.04
C ILE A 252 25.92 3.82 -2.18
N ALA A 253 25.65 5.10 -2.37
CA ALA A 253 24.68 5.86 -1.59
C ALA A 253 23.24 5.36 -1.78
N LEU A 254 22.93 4.70 -2.91
CA LEU A 254 21.63 4.06 -3.13
C LEU A 254 21.63 2.59 -2.68
N GLN A 255 22.73 1.86 -2.93
CA GLN A 255 22.82 0.43 -2.66
C GLN A 255 22.96 0.11 -1.17
N LEU A 256 23.80 0.84 -0.41
CA LEU A 256 24.00 0.55 1.01
C LEU A 256 22.75 0.80 1.86
N PRO A 257 22.07 1.97 1.78
CA PRO A 257 20.86 2.18 2.55
C PRO A 257 19.71 1.33 2.02
N GLY A 258 19.61 1.14 0.70
CA GLY A 258 18.64 0.21 0.09
C GLY A 258 18.77 -1.18 0.70
N TYR A 259 19.98 -1.71 0.78
CA TYR A 259 20.26 -2.99 1.42
C TYR A 259 19.81 -3.05 2.88
N ILE A 260 20.19 -2.07 3.70
CA ILE A 260 19.83 -2.01 5.13
C ILE A 260 18.32 -1.97 5.32
N ILE A 261 17.61 -1.15 4.54
CA ILE A 261 16.14 -1.03 4.58
C ILE A 261 15.48 -2.37 4.19
N GLY A 262 15.99 -3.03 3.16
CA GLY A 262 15.49 -4.34 2.73
C GLY A 262 15.64 -5.40 3.82
N MET A 263 16.80 -5.44 4.47
CA MET A 263 17.07 -6.36 5.59
C MET A 263 16.15 -6.09 6.79
N ALA A 264 15.93 -4.82 7.13
CA ALA A 264 14.97 -4.46 8.18
C ALA A 264 13.56 -4.94 7.83
N GLY A 265 13.12 -4.76 6.58
CA GLY A 265 11.83 -5.27 6.10
C GLY A 265 11.71 -6.79 6.25
N VAL A 266 12.77 -7.53 5.95
CA VAL A 266 12.79 -9.00 6.03
C VAL A 266 12.74 -9.47 7.49
N GLN A 267 13.50 -8.83 8.37
CA GLN A 267 13.43 -9.08 9.81
C GLN A 267 12.03 -8.82 10.38
N LEU A 268 11.33 -7.80 9.88
CA LEU A 268 9.93 -7.54 10.25
C LEU A 268 9.01 -8.69 9.84
N ALA A 269 9.18 -9.27 8.64
CA ALA A 269 8.42 -10.45 8.24
C ALA A 269 8.68 -11.65 9.14
N SER A 270 9.94 -11.90 9.55
CA SER A 270 10.28 -12.96 10.50
C SER A 270 9.58 -12.83 11.85
N SER A 271 9.34 -11.58 12.29
CA SER A 271 8.69 -11.27 13.57
C SER A 271 7.17 -11.33 13.52
N SER A 272 6.58 -11.23 12.33
CA SER A 272 5.14 -11.47 12.14
C SER A 272 4.87 -12.97 12.11
N SER A 273 3.84 -13.45 12.81
CA SER A 273 3.47 -14.87 12.84
C SER A 273 3.00 -15.35 11.45
N TYR A 274 3.94 -15.64 10.56
CA TYR A 274 3.73 -16.40 9.32
C TYR A 274 3.59 -17.92 9.59
N THR A 275 3.64 -18.33 10.86
CA THR A 275 3.74 -19.73 11.31
C THR A 275 2.42 -20.49 11.36
N ASN A 276 1.26 -19.87 11.08
CA ASN A 276 -0.05 -20.53 11.13
C ASN A 276 -0.73 -20.64 9.76
N LEU A 277 0.01 -20.98 8.70
CA LEU A 277 -0.58 -21.33 7.41
C LEU A 277 -0.73 -22.86 7.31
N PRO A 278 -1.91 -23.39 6.91
CA PRO A 278 -2.09 -24.82 6.73
C PRO A 278 -1.11 -25.35 5.67
N ALA A 279 -0.50 -26.49 5.96
CA ALA A 279 0.45 -27.21 5.13
C ALA A 279 -0.21 -27.79 3.86
N SER A 280 -0.75 -26.93 3.01
CA SER A 280 -1.04 -27.25 1.62
C SER A 280 0.13 -26.76 0.78
N ILE A 281 0.79 -27.73 0.16
CA ILE A 281 1.96 -27.58 -0.71
C ILE A 281 1.51 -26.75 -1.91
N ASN A 282 1.73 -25.43 -1.90
CA ASN A 282 1.89 -24.57 -3.09
C ASN A 282 2.11 -23.08 -2.76
N LEU A 283 1.56 -22.52 -1.67
CA LEU A 283 1.75 -21.09 -1.33
C LEU A 283 2.57 -20.87 -0.06
N ALA A 284 2.38 -21.69 0.98
CA ALA A 284 3.19 -21.65 2.20
C ALA A 284 4.64 -22.12 1.95
N THR A 285 4.82 -23.16 1.13
CA THR A 285 6.15 -23.64 0.69
C THR A 285 6.86 -22.63 -0.21
N TRP A 286 6.10 -21.87 -1.00
CA TRP A 286 6.64 -20.77 -1.81
C TRP A 286 6.95 -19.53 -0.99
N ALA A 287 6.11 -19.16 -0.01
CA ALA A 287 6.34 -18.05 0.90
C ALA A 287 7.54 -18.30 1.84
N LEU A 288 7.63 -19.51 2.40
CA LEU A 288 8.81 -20.02 3.12
C LEU A 288 10.02 -20.15 2.19
N GLY A 289 9.80 -20.58 0.94
CA GLY A 289 10.81 -20.62 -0.11
C GLY A 289 11.35 -19.24 -0.43
N SER A 290 10.51 -18.21 -0.57
CA SER A 290 10.91 -16.82 -0.79
C SER A 290 11.53 -16.19 0.45
N TYR A 291 11.16 -16.61 1.67
CA TYR A 291 11.79 -16.19 2.92
C TYR A 291 13.19 -16.81 3.09
N SER A 292 13.34 -18.11 2.87
CA SER A 292 14.62 -18.82 2.86
C SER A 292 15.50 -18.37 1.69
N PHE A 293 14.92 -18.11 0.52
CA PHE A 293 15.61 -17.59 -0.65
C PHE A 293 16.00 -16.12 -0.51
N ALA A 294 15.18 -15.31 0.16
CA ALA A 294 15.52 -13.98 0.61
C ALA A 294 16.71 -14.05 1.57
N LEU A 295 16.63 -14.84 2.64
CA LEU A 295 17.73 -15.05 3.59
C LEU A 295 19.00 -15.61 2.92
N ASP A 296 18.88 -16.53 1.96
CA ASP A 296 20.03 -17.08 1.24
C ASP A 296 20.59 -16.07 0.25
N CYS A 297 19.75 -15.36 -0.51
CA CYS A 297 20.20 -14.21 -1.32
C CYS A 297 20.85 -13.14 -0.45
N PHE A 298 20.35 -12.87 0.76
CA PHE A 298 20.90 -11.88 1.69
C PHE A 298 22.17 -12.34 2.37
N ARG A 299 22.30 -13.61 2.74
CA ARG A 299 23.57 -14.19 3.22
C ARG A 299 24.63 -14.18 2.13
N TYR A 300 24.26 -14.50 0.89
CA TYR A 300 25.16 -14.39 -0.27
C TYR A 300 25.45 -12.91 -0.62
N GLN A 301 24.50 -11.99 -0.46
CA GLN A 301 24.64 -10.55 -0.74
C GLN A 301 25.40 -9.80 0.36
N ASP A 302 25.25 -10.14 1.65
CA ASP A 302 26.06 -9.67 2.79
C ASP A 302 27.54 -10.02 2.56
N MET A 303 27.78 -11.27 2.17
CA MET A 303 29.12 -11.79 1.89
C MET A 303 29.68 -11.27 0.55
N HIS A 304 28.85 -10.82 -0.39
CA HIS A 304 29.29 -10.33 -1.69
C HIS A 304 29.40 -8.80 -1.78
N SER A 305 28.42 -8.03 -1.31
CA SER A 305 28.36 -6.57 -1.52
C SER A 305 29.38 -5.83 -0.67
N ILE A 306 29.39 -6.11 0.64
CA ILE A 306 30.24 -5.42 1.60
C ILE A 306 31.67 -5.97 1.49
N ILE A 307 31.80 -7.29 1.55
CA ILE A 307 33.11 -7.95 1.59
C ILE A 307 33.80 -7.93 0.21
N SER A 308 33.11 -8.15 -0.91
CA SER A 308 33.79 -8.14 -2.22
C SER A 308 33.95 -6.76 -2.86
N ALA A 309 33.00 -5.81 -2.66
CA ALA A 309 33.01 -4.52 -3.35
C ALA A 309 33.63 -3.37 -2.54
N LEU A 310 33.64 -3.47 -1.20
CA LEU A 310 34.28 -2.47 -0.33
C LEU A 310 35.60 -2.98 0.26
N ILE A 311 35.72 -4.27 0.60
CA ILE A 311 36.92 -4.82 1.28
C ILE A 311 37.89 -5.49 0.29
N PHE A 312 37.42 -6.42 -0.55
CA PHE A 312 38.28 -7.17 -1.49
C PHE A 312 38.24 -6.68 -2.93
N ARG A 313 37.79 -5.43 -3.14
CA ARG A 313 37.72 -4.83 -4.47
C ARG A 313 39.12 -4.74 -5.06
N PRO A 314 39.48 -5.52 -6.11
CA PRO A 314 40.82 -5.46 -6.66
C PRO A 314 41.07 -4.10 -7.31
N ALA A 315 42.34 -3.63 -7.28
CA ALA A 315 42.78 -2.41 -7.96
C ALA A 315 42.43 -2.44 -9.46
N LYS A 316 42.28 -1.26 -10.10
CA LYS A 316 41.77 -1.13 -11.47
C LYS A 316 42.61 -1.95 -12.49
N ASP A 317 43.88 -2.14 -12.21
CA ASP A 317 44.91 -2.83 -13.00
C ASP A 317 45.15 -4.31 -12.58
N HIS A 318 44.50 -4.80 -11.53
CA HIS A 318 44.73 -6.15 -11.01
C HIS A 318 44.15 -7.26 -11.91
N LYS A 319 44.85 -8.38 -12.10
CA LYS A 319 44.43 -9.50 -12.98
C LYS A 319 43.03 -10.06 -12.66
N TYR A 320 42.65 -10.12 -11.38
CA TYR A 320 41.35 -10.63 -10.95
C TYR A 320 40.22 -9.59 -11.03
N ARG A 321 40.52 -8.32 -11.34
CA ARG A 321 39.52 -7.24 -11.49
C ARG A 321 38.45 -7.61 -12.51
N TYR A 322 38.84 -8.27 -13.58
CA TYR A 322 37.95 -8.70 -14.64
C TYR A 322 36.96 -9.78 -14.18
N ILE A 323 37.46 -10.82 -13.49
CA ILE A 323 36.63 -11.91 -12.95
C ILE A 323 35.66 -11.33 -11.93
N TRP A 324 36.17 -10.49 -11.02
CA TRP A 324 35.36 -9.78 -10.04
C TRP A 324 34.25 -8.96 -10.68
N ASN A 325 34.54 -8.16 -11.73
CA ASN A 325 33.53 -7.37 -12.42
C ASN A 325 32.43 -8.25 -13.04
N ARG A 326 32.78 -9.39 -13.66
CA ARG A 326 31.80 -10.29 -14.26
C ARG A 326 30.90 -10.92 -13.19
N PHE A 327 31.49 -11.40 -12.11
CA PHE A 327 30.76 -11.97 -10.99
C PHE A 327 29.84 -10.94 -10.35
N HIS A 328 30.36 -9.74 -10.07
CA HIS A 328 29.61 -8.63 -9.48
C HIS A 328 28.40 -8.23 -10.33
N HIS A 329 28.59 -8.09 -11.64
CA HIS A 329 27.48 -7.81 -12.56
C HIS A 329 26.47 -8.96 -12.58
N GLY A 330 26.93 -10.22 -12.68
CA GLY A 330 26.05 -11.39 -12.74
C GLY A 330 25.11 -11.48 -11.54
N ILE A 331 25.66 -11.40 -10.33
CA ILE A 331 24.84 -11.39 -9.10
C ILE A 331 23.93 -10.16 -9.06
N GLY A 332 24.43 -8.98 -9.42
CA GLY A 332 23.62 -7.75 -9.45
C GLY A 332 22.37 -7.87 -10.35
N TYR A 333 22.51 -8.46 -11.53
CA TYR A 333 21.37 -8.71 -12.42
C TYR A 333 20.38 -9.72 -11.86
N THR A 334 20.89 -10.81 -11.27
CA THR A 334 20.06 -11.85 -10.64
C THR A 334 19.23 -11.24 -9.51
N VAL A 335 19.86 -10.49 -8.60
CA VAL A 335 19.17 -9.84 -7.47
C VAL A 335 18.10 -8.85 -7.96
N LEU A 336 18.39 -8.08 -9.01
CA LEU A 336 17.43 -7.14 -9.58
C LEU A 336 16.16 -7.85 -10.10
N LEU A 337 16.33 -8.93 -10.87
CA LEU A 337 15.21 -9.70 -11.42
C LEU A 337 14.36 -10.35 -10.32
N LEU A 338 15.03 -10.94 -9.33
CA LEU A 338 14.38 -11.58 -8.20
C LEU A 338 13.64 -10.57 -7.33
N GLY A 339 14.21 -9.38 -7.11
CA GLY A 339 13.56 -8.29 -6.38
C GLY A 339 12.24 -7.88 -7.02
N PHE A 340 12.21 -7.70 -8.36
CA PHE A 340 10.97 -7.41 -9.07
C PHE A 340 9.94 -8.55 -8.95
N ALA A 341 10.35 -9.80 -9.19
CA ALA A 341 9.45 -10.94 -9.07
C ALA A 341 8.85 -11.04 -7.65
N ASN A 342 9.68 -10.85 -6.62
CA ASN A 342 9.27 -10.95 -5.22
C ASN A 342 8.25 -9.87 -4.83
N ILE A 343 8.34 -8.67 -5.40
CA ILE A 343 7.35 -7.62 -5.12
C ILE A 343 5.98 -7.97 -5.71
N TRP A 344 5.93 -8.55 -6.92
CA TRP A 344 4.67 -9.01 -7.51
C TRP A 344 4.04 -10.17 -6.73
N ILE A 345 4.86 -11.09 -6.23
CA ILE A 345 4.41 -12.15 -5.32
C ILE A 345 3.90 -11.53 -4.00
N GLY A 346 4.61 -10.54 -3.47
CA GLY A 346 4.17 -9.79 -2.30
C GLY A 346 2.80 -9.14 -2.49
N PHE A 347 2.53 -8.55 -3.66
CA PHE A 347 1.22 -7.99 -3.98
C PHE A 347 0.11 -9.04 -4.07
N SER A 348 0.39 -10.23 -4.60
CA SER A 348 -0.64 -11.29 -4.66
C SER A 348 -0.98 -11.86 -3.28
N ILE A 349 -0.02 -11.83 -2.33
CA ILE A 349 -0.20 -12.25 -0.94
C ILE A 349 -0.89 -11.15 -0.11
N LEU A 350 -0.35 -9.92 -0.13
CA LEU A 350 -0.85 -8.81 0.69
C LEU A 350 -2.19 -8.26 0.18
N LYS A 351 -2.49 -8.45 -1.12
CA LYS A 351 -3.67 -7.91 -1.81
C LYS A 351 -3.91 -6.42 -1.48
N PRO A 352 -2.92 -5.54 -1.73
CA PRO A 352 -3.08 -4.12 -1.46
C PRO A 352 -4.15 -3.50 -2.38
N ALA A 353 -4.62 -2.30 -2.05
CA ALA A 353 -5.51 -1.55 -2.93
C ALA A 353 -4.92 -1.44 -4.34
N MET A 354 -5.78 -1.55 -5.36
CA MET A 354 -5.36 -1.62 -6.77
C MET A 354 -4.46 -0.45 -7.19
N GLY A 355 -4.64 0.73 -6.58
CA GLY A 355 -3.78 1.89 -6.81
C GLY A 355 -2.29 1.63 -6.58
N TRP A 356 -1.91 0.83 -5.58
CA TRP A 356 -0.51 0.47 -5.31
C TRP A 356 0.08 -0.42 -6.41
N VAL A 357 -0.70 -1.40 -6.88
CA VAL A 357 -0.30 -2.30 -7.97
C VAL A 357 -0.13 -1.52 -9.27
N ILE A 358 -1.07 -0.61 -9.56
CA ILE A 358 -1.01 0.26 -10.73
C ILE A 358 0.21 1.19 -10.65
N ALA A 359 0.42 1.87 -9.52
CA ALA A 359 1.52 2.81 -9.33
C ALA A 359 2.88 2.14 -9.57
N TYR A 360 3.11 0.99 -8.93
CA TYR A 360 4.35 0.26 -9.09
C TYR A 360 4.51 -0.32 -10.51
N GLY A 361 3.41 -0.77 -11.13
CA GLY A 361 3.40 -1.21 -12.51
C GLY A 361 3.75 -0.10 -13.50
N VAL A 362 3.27 1.12 -13.28
CA VAL A 362 3.64 2.31 -14.08
C VAL A 362 5.13 2.63 -13.89
N TYR A 363 5.62 2.65 -12.65
CA TYR A 363 7.04 2.83 -12.35
C TYR A 363 7.92 1.81 -13.09
N LEU A 364 7.60 0.50 -12.97
CA LEU A 364 8.39 -0.55 -13.60
C LEU A 364 8.38 -0.43 -15.13
N ARG A 365 7.21 -0.12 -15.73
CA ARG A 365 7.13 0.12 -17.18
C ARG A 365 8.04 1.27 -17.61
N GLY A 366 8.03 2.39 -16.88
CA GLY A 366 8.93 3.52 -17.14
C GLY A 366 10.41 3.13 -17.02
N TYR A 367 10.75 2.37 -15.98
CA TYR A 367 12.10 1.85 -15.77
C TYR A 367 12.58 0.96 -16.93
N LEU A 368 11.76 -0.01 -17.35
CA LEU A 368 12.08 -0.92 -18.46
C LEU A 368 12.15 -0.19 -19.81
N ALA A 369 11.23 0.74 -20.06
CA ALA A 369 11.24 1.56 -21.26
C ALA A 369 12.54 2.36 -21.37
N PHE A 370 13.00 2.96 -20.26
CA PHE A 370 14.29 3.63 -20.22
C PHE A 370 15.44 2.68 -20.55
N LEU A 371 15.50 1.48 -19.94
CA LEU A 371 16.55 0.51 -20.22
C LEU A 371 16.62 0.14 -21.71
N CYS A 372 15.46 -0.06 -22.34
CA CYS A 372 15.33 -0.33 -23.77
C CYS A 372 15.81 0.86 -24.62
N CYS A 373 15.32 2.06 -24.34
CA CYS A 373 15.72 3.29 -25.05
C CYS A 373 17.22 3.55 -24.95
N ALA A 374 17.78 3.43 -23.74
CA ALA A 374 19.19 3.67 -23.50
C ALA A 374 20.07 2.62 -24.21
N ARG A 375 19.67 1.34 -24.25
CA ARG A 375 20.35 0.33 -25.10
C ARG A 375 20.25 0.66 -26.58
N GLY A 376 19.08 1.10 -27.05
CA GLY A 376 18.89 1.52 -28.45
C GLY A 376 19.85 2.64 -28.83
N LEU A 377 19.98 3.66 -27.98
CA LEU A 377 20.93 4.76 -28.16
C LEU A 377 22.39 4.31 -28.13
N GLU A 378 22.76 3.40 -27.21
CA GLU A 378 24.11 2.80 -27.18
C GLU A 378 24.44 2.08 -28.51
N GLU A 379 23.50 1.33 -29.08
CA GLU A 379 23.71 0.62 -30.35
C GLU A 379 23.79 1.57 -31.54
N VAL A 380 22.99 2.64 -31.56
CA VAL A 380 23.09 3.69 -32.59
C VAL A 380 24.45 4.40 -32.52
N ASP A 381 24.92 4.77 -31.32
CA ASP A 381 26.23 5.42 -31.13
C ASP A 381 27.40 4.51 -31.58
N LYS A 382 27.35 3.22 -31.24
CA LYS A 382 28.35 2.24 -31.72
C LYS A 382 28.37 2.15 -33.25
N ARG A 383 27.20 2.05 -33.89
CA ARG A 383 27.08 1.98 -35.36
C ARG A 383 27.62 3.26 -36.00
N TRP A 384 27.29 4.42 -35.46
CA TRP A 384 27.78 5.71 -35.92
C TRP A 384 29.32 5.79 -35.84
N LYS A 385 29.91 5.47 -34.69
CA LYS A 385 31.37 5.49 -34.50
C LYS A 385 32.10 4.51 -35.43
N ASN A 386 31.53 3.33 -35.65
CA ASN A 386 32.07 2.35 -36.59
C ASN A 386 32.02 2.87 -38.03
N GLY A 387 30.92 3.51 -38.44
CA GLY A 387 30.78 4.16 -39.75
C GLY A 387 31.78 5.31 -39.97
N CYS A 388 32.03 6.14 -38.95
CA CYS A 388 33.04 7.19 -39.03
C CYS A 388 34.47 6.62 -39.16
N ARG A 389 34.78 5.51 -38.48
CA ARG A 389 36.09 4.83 -38.60
C ARG A 389 36.30 4.23 -39.98
N THR A 390 35.30 3.54 -40.52
CA THR A 390 35.39 2.95 -41.87
C THR A 390 35.48 4.03 -42.95
N GLY A 391 34.74 5.13 -42.81
CA GLY A 391 34.85 6.30 -43.71
C GLY A 391 36.22 6.97 -43.66
N SER A 392 36.80 7.13 -42.47
CA SER A 392 38.15 7.68 -42.29
C SER A 392 39.24 6.79 -42.91
N HIS A 393 39.11 5.46 -42.79
CA HIS A 393 40.00 4.50 -43.44
C HIS A 393 39.88 4.53 -44.97
N TYR A 394 38.65 4.65 -45.50
CA TYR A 394 38.41 4.72 -46.94
C TYR A 394 38.99 5.99 -47.58
N ILE A 395 38.84 7.15 -46.92
CA ILE A 395 39.41 8.41 -47.37
C ILE A 395 40.95 8.34 -47.38
N ARG A 396 41.55 7.78 -46.32
CA ARG A 396 43.01 7.64 -46.21
C ARG A 396 43.62 6.69 -47.25
N GLN A 397 42.87 5.72 -47.77
CA GLN A 397 43.31 4.82 -48.86
C GLN A 397 43.19 5.42 -50.26
N ARG A 398 42.40 6.48 -50.46
CA ARG A 398 42.26 7.18 -51.75
C ARG A 398 43.17 8.41 -51.89
N SER A 399 43.74 8.88 -50.78
CA SER A 399 44.56 10.09 -50.72
C SER A 399 46.08 9.83 -50.68
N GLY A 400 46.50 8.58 -50.86
CA GLY A 400 47.90 8.17 -51.03
C GLY A 400 48.01 7.32 -52.28
#